data_AF-A0A838D8X7-F1
#
_entry.id   AF-A0A838D8X7-F1
#
_cell.length_a   1.000
_cell.length_b   1.000
_cell.length_c   1.000
_cell.angle_alpha   90.00
_cell.angle_beta   90.00
_cell.angle_gamma   90.00
#
_symmetry.space_group_name_H-M   'P 1'
#
loop_
_entity.id
_entity.type
_entity.pdbx_description
1 polymer ?
#
loop_
_entity_poly.entity_id
_entity_poly.type
_entity_poly.pdbx_seq_one_letter_code
_entity_poly.pdbx_strand_id
1 'polypeptide(L)'
;MNQTNKQIIRDFYEYLQHIDTSENYQNGLLKVLIRYAEHIGENTTFHQIQEKEQILNFLDSKRKTDKDDPDKKWITTWNDYLWRLKYFYRWLHNARDKGINAKSYDTWNTPSFINLKMKRTKRLSPYLETEIWDKNELATIIKYDPYKRNKAILSLLWDLDARPHEITLLKIKHIRLKEKYGEGEIPHEAKTGSGPMLLTFSFPYVRDWLNDHPFKNEPEARLICNLLTGSSIGPDQIYDVMRQLKKRIQRLIENNNINEPKELEHIRHLLKVKKWNPYCIRHSAITADSDYLPEYALKKKVRWSMNSKQGSRYIKRRMGNELKNKILEYNGIISEETQKKKPSVANCP
;
A
#
# COMPACT_ATOMS: atom_id res chain seq x y z
N MET A 1 13.75 -17.06 26.04
CA MET A 1 14.98 -16.38 25.56
C MET A 1 15.88 -16.06 26.75
N ASN A 2 17.18 -16.35 26.66
CA ASN A 2 18.15 -16.07 27.73
C ASN A 2 18.40 -14.56 27.96
N GLN A 3 19.00 -14.27 29.12
CA GLN A 3 19.28 -12.89 29.56
C GLN A 3 20.28 -12.17 28.65
N THR A 4 21.27 -12.88 28.13
CA THR A 4 22.28 -12.32 27.22
C THR A 4 21.64 -11.79 25.94
N ASN A 5 20.78 -12.57 25.28
CA ASN A 5 20.10 -12.16 24.07
C ASN A 5 19.11 -11.00 24.33
N LYS A 6 18.43 -10.98 25.48
CA LYS A 6 17.60 -9.85 25.90
C LYS A 6 18.41 -8.56 25.96
N GLN A 7 19.59 -8.60 26.59
CA GLN A 7 20.46 -7.44 26.69
C GLN A 7 20.95 -6.99 25.31
N ILE A 8 21.39 -7.92 24.44
CA ILE A 8 21.85 -7.58 23.09
C ILE A 8 20.73 -6.92 22.25
N ILE A 9 19.48 -7.39 22.36
CA ILE A 9 18.34 -6.76 21.67
C ILE A 9 18.10 -5.34 22.19
N ARG A 10 18.22 -5.13 23.51
CA ARG A 10 18.09 -3.81 24.12
C ARG A 10 19.18 -2.86 23.65
N ASP A 11 20.43 -3.29 23.66
CA ASP A 11 21.56 -2.50 23.15
C ASP A 11 21.34 -2.12 21.67
N PHE A 12 20.81 -3.05 20.87
CA PHE A 12 20.50 -2.78 19.47
C PHE A 12 19.35 -1.77 19.32
N TYR A 13 18.33 -1.85 20.17
CA TYR A 13 17.24 -0.88 20.18
C TYR A 13 17.74 0.52 20.51
N GLU A 14 18.55 0.66 21.56
CA GLU A 14 19.17 1.93 21.96
C GLU A 14 20.03 2.51 20.83
N TYR A 15 20.79 1.66 20.14
CA TYR A 15 21.51 2.06 18.92
C TYR A 15 20.57 2.59 17.83
N LEU A 16 19.46 1.90 17.53
CA LEU A 16 18.50 2.32 16.51
C LEU A 16 17.81 3.65 16.85
N GLN A 17 17.62 3.94 18.13
CA GLN A 17 17.11 5.23 18.61
C GLN A 17 18.17 6.33 18.45
N HIS A 18 19.42 6.04 18.80
CA HIS A 18 20.52 7.00 18.66
C HIS A 18 20.75 7.44 17.21
N ILE A 19 20.58 6.53 16.24
CA ILE A 19 20.68 6.87 14.80
C ILE A 19 19.36 7.40 14.20
N ASP A 20 18.40 7.78 15.04
CA ASP A 20 17.13 8.42 14.69
C ASP A 20 16.32 7.69 13.60
N THR A 21 16.24 6.36 13.70
CA THR A 21 15.39 5.58 12.78
C THR A 21 13.92 5.63 13.19
N SER A 22 13.00 5.56 12.22
CA SER A 22 11.56 5.59 12.52
C SER A 22 11.10 4.42 13.40
N GLU A 23 10.14 4.66 14.30
CA GLU A 23 9.59 3.66 15.22
C GLU A 23 9.09 2.38 14.51
N ASN A 24 8.40 2.53 13.37
CA ASN A 24 7.94 1.39 12.57
C ASN A 24 9.08 0.49 12.10
N TYR A 25 10.22 1.10 11.75
CA TYR A 25 11.41 0.39 11.31
C TYR A 25 12.07 -0.35 12.47
N GLN A 26 12.20 0.32 13.63
CA GLN A 26 12.67 -0.27 14.89
C GLN A 26 11.82 -1.48 15.28
N ASN A 27 10.50 -1.29 15.37
CA ASN A 27 9.54 -2.35 15.70
C ASN A 27 9.64 -3.55 14.74
N GLY A 28 9.84 -3.31 13.44
CA GLY A 28 10.04 -4.37 12.45
C GLY A 28 11.31 -5.18 12.69
N LEU A 29 12.43 -4.53 13.05
CA LEU A 29 13.69 -5.20 13.38
C LEU A 29 13.53 -6.04 14.65
N LEU A 30 13.05 -5.42 15.74
CA LEU A 30 12.91 -6.09 17.03
C LEU A 30 11.99 -7.30 16.96
N LYS A 31 10.86 -7.21 16.25
CA LYS A 31 9.96 -8.36 16.04
C LYS A 31 10.66 -9.55 15.40
N VAL A 32 11.56 -9.32 14.44
CA VAL A 32 12.33 -10.42 13.82
C VAL A 32 13.37 -10.97 14.78
N LEU A 33 14.07 -10.10 15.52
CA LEU A 33 15.09 -10.53 16.49
C LEU A 33 14.50 -11.34 17.65
N ILE A 34 13.35 -10.92 18.19
CA ILE A 34 12.65 -11.65 19.26
C ILE A 34 12.26 -13.04 18.75
N ARG A 35 11.61 -13.12 17.59
CA ARG A 35 11.22 -14.41 16.96
C ARG A 35 12.41 -15.30 16.65
N TYR A 36 13.53 -14.70 16.26
CA TYR A 36 14.75 -15.43 15.99
C TYR A 36 15.40 -15.96 17.28
N ALA A 37 15.43 -15.15 18.33
CA ALA A 37 15.92 -15.56 19.65
C ALA A 37 15.07 -16.68 20.26
N GLU A 38 13.76 -16.62 20.10
CA GLU A 38 12.83 -17.70 20.48
C GLU A 38 13.13 -18.98 19.69
N HIS A 39 13.46 -18.87 18.40
CA HIS A 39 13.76 -20.02 17.55
C HIS A 39 15.07 -20.72 17.89
N ILE A 40 16.15 -19.98 18.21
CA ILE A 40 17.45 -20.59 18.58
C ILE A 40 17.46 -21.16 20.02
N GLY A 41 16.41 -20.90 20.80
CA GLY A 41 16.22 -21.42 22.15
C GLY A 41 16.96 -20.64 23.24
N GLU A 42 16.79 -21.09 24.48
CA GLU A 42 17.36 -20.40 25.64
C GLU A 42 18.83 -20.73 25.87
N ASN A 43 19.30 -21.88 25.38
CA ASN A 43 20.67 -22.35 25.59
C ASN A 43 21.67 -21.73 24.61
N THR A 44 21.20 -21.01 23.58
CA THR A 44 22.04 -20.45 22.52
C THR A 44 21.98 -18.93 22.53
N THR A 45 23.15 -18.29 22.57
CA THR A 45 23.30 -16.84 22.44
C THR A 45 23.58 -16.44 21.00
N PHE A 46 23.31 -15.19 20.63
CA PHE A 46 23.64 -14.69 19.29
C PHE A 46 25.13 -14.80 18.95
N HIS A 47 26.02 -14.73 19.94
CA HIS A 47 27.47 -14.89 19.74
C HIS A 47 27.88 -16.31 19.35
N GLN A 48 27.10 -17.32 19.76
CA GLN A 48 27.36 -18.73 19.47
C GLN A 48 26.90 -19.16 18.07
N ILE A 49 26.22 -18.28 17.33
CA ILE A 49 25.80 -18.55 15.96
C ILE A 49 27.00 -18.36 15.04
N GLN A 50 27.46 -19.47 14.45
CA GLN A 50 28.63 -19.50 13.57
C GLN A 50 28.35 -20.22 12.24
N GLU A 51 27.23 -20.94 12.15
CA GLU A 51 26.90 -21.76 10.98
C GLU A 51 25.74 -21.20 10.15
N LYS A 52 25.87 -21.31 8.83
CA LYS A 52 24.81 -20.88 7.89
C LYS A 52 23.50 -21.63 8.11
N GLU A 53 23.59 -22.89 8.49
CA GLU A 53 22.43 -23.76 8.71
C GLU A 53 21.54 -23.26 9.85
N GLN A 54 22.13 -22.70 10.91
CA GLN A 54 21.36 -22.14 12.04
C GLN A 54 20.50 -20.95 11.58
N ILE A 55 21.01 -20.13 10.66
CA ILE A 55 20.25 -19.03 10.05
C ILE A 55 19.20 -19.58 9.09
N LEU A 56 19.58 -20.54 8.23
CA LEU A 56 18.68 -21.11 7.23
C LEU A 56 17.50 -21.81 7.87
N ASN A 57 17.69 -22.55 8.98
CA ASN A 57 16.62 -23.21 9.72
C ASN A 57 15.54 -22.21 10.17
N PHE A 58 15.95 -21.06 10.71
CA PHE A 58 15.00 -20.01 11.07
C PHE A 58 14.29 -19.41 9.86
N LEU A 59 15.04 -19.03 8.82
CA LEU A 59 14.44 -18.40 7.64
C LEU A 59 13.51 -19.36 6.91
N ASP A 60 13.88 -20.64 6.82
CA ASP A 60 13.12 -21.67 6.13
C ASP A 60 11.87 -22.10 6.91
N SER A 61 11.79 -21.82 8.23
CA SER A 61 10.53 -21.89 8.99
C SER A 61 9.43 -20.95 8.45
N LYS A 62 9.79 -19.98 7.59
CA LYS A 62 8.82 -19.07 6.94
C LYS A 62 8.34 -19.60 5.60
N ARG A 63 8.94 -20.68 5.08
CA ARG A 63 8.49 -21.31 3.84
C ARG A 63 7.10 -21.87 4.00
N LYS A 64 6.35 -21.80 2.90
CA LYS A 64 5.04 -22.41 2.77
C LYS A 64 5.06 -23.36 1.58
N THR A 65 4.22 -24.38 1.63
CA THR A 65 4.04 -25.33 0.53
C THR A 65 3.42 -24.64 -0.68
N ASP A 66 3.60 -25.20 -1.87
CA ASP A 66 2.98 -24.67 -3.10
C ASP A 66 1.44 -24.78 -3.05
N LYS A 67 0.89 -25.64 -2.19
CA LYS A 67 -0.55 -25.73 -1.91
C LYS A 67 -1.06 -24.53 -1.10
N ASP A 68 -0.31 -24.11 -0.09
CA ASP A 68 -0.72 -23.03 0.82
C ASP A 68 -0.37 -21.63 0.31
N ASP A 69 0.68 -21.53 -0.52
CA ASP A 69 1.17 -20.27 -1.10
C ASP A 69 1.72 -20.50 -2.52
N PRO A 70 0.84 -20.74 -3.51
CA PRO A 70 1.25 -21.03 -4.90
C PRO A 70 2.08 -19.89 -5.52
N ASP A 71 1.84 -18.65 -5.08
CA ASP A 71 2.55 -17.45 -5.51
C ASP A 71 3.91 -17.26 -4.82
N LYS A 72 4.25 -18.11 -3.85
CA LYS A 72 5.48 -18.07 -3.04
C LYS A 72 5.72 -16.70 -2.42
N LYS A 73 4.66 -16.06 -1.90
CA LYS A 73 4.68 -14.77 -1.20
C LYS A 73 5.62 -14.79 0.01
N TRP A 74 5.79 -15.95 0.63
CA TRP A 74 6.75 -16.16 1.72
C TRP A 74 8.17 -15.73 1.38
N ILE A 75 8.57 -15.74 0.10
CA ILE A 75 9.90 -15.29 -0.34
C ILE A 75 10.16 -13.82 0.07
N THR A 76 9.13 -12.97 0.03
CA THR A 76 9.26 -11.57 0.46
C THR A 76 9.57 -11.49 1.96
N THR A 77 8.86 -12.24 2.79
CA THR A 77 9.09 -12.33 4.23
C THR A 77 10.48 -12.90 4.54
N TRP A 78 10.86 -13.97 3.85
CA TRP A 78 12.17 -14.61 3.99
C TRP A 78 13.31 -13.61 3.72
N ASN A 79 13.20 -12.83 2.63
CA ASN A 79 14.21 -11.84 2.27
C ASN A 79 14.25 -10.64 3.25
N ASP A 80 13.09 -10.17 3.72
CA ASP A 80 13.02 -9.11 4.74
C ASP A 80 13.68 -9.58 6.05
N TYR A 81 13.41 -10.82 6.47
CA TYR A 81 13.99 -11.39 7.68
C TYR A 81 15.51 -11.57 7.52
N LEU A 82 15.98 -12.10 6.39
CA LEU A 82 17.42 -12.20 6.11
C LEU A 82 18.09 -10.83 6.18
N TRP A 83 17.48 -9.81 5.57
CA TRP A 83 18.05 -8.47 5.56
C TRP A 83 18.16 -7.88 6.98
N ARG A 84 17.13 -8.05 7.81
CA ARG A 84 17.11 -7.62 9.21
C ARG A 84 18.17 -8.33 10.04
N LEU A 85 18.30 -9.65 9.87
CA LEU A 85 19.35 -10.43 10.53
C LEU A 85 20.75 -10.01 10.07
N LYS A 86 20.95 -9.77 8.77
CA LYS A 86 22.21 -9.22 8.25
C LYS A 86 22.54 -7.89 8.90
N TYR A 87 21.57 -6.97 9.00
CA TYR A 87 21.81 -5.67 9.62
C TYR A 87 22.22 -5.83 11.09
N PHE A 88 21.47 -6.63 11.84
CA PHE A 88 21.75 -6.92 13.23
C PHE A 88 23.13 -7.55 13.44
N TYR A 89 23.48 -8.61 12.71
CA TYR A 89 24.79 -9.26 12.87
C TYR A 89 25.95 -8.38 12.37
N ARG A 90 25.75 -7.53 11.37
CA ARG A 90 26.76 -6.53 11.01
C ARG A 90 26.97 -5.55 12.15
N TRP A 91 25.91 -5.06 12.78
CA TRP A 91 26.04 -4.22 13.97
C TRP A 91 26.74 -4.95 15.12
N LEU A 92 26.31 -6.17 15.44
CA LEU A 92 26.83 -6.97 16.56
C LEU A 92 28.34 -7.19 16.45
N HIS A 93 28.86 -7.46 15.25
CA HIS A 93 30.27 -7.76 15.03
C HIS A 93 31.17 -6.52 14.80
N ASN A 94 30.60 -5.42 14.33
CA ASN A 94 31.42 -4.28 13.89
C ASN A 94 31.29 -3.05 14.81
N ALA A 95 30.18 -2.91 15.52
CA ALA A 95 29.78 -1.65 16.13
C ALA A 95 29.43 -1.74 17.61
N ARG A 96 28.83 -2.86 18.07
CA ARG A 96 28.32 -2.98 19.45
C ARG A 96 29.38 -2.57 20.49
N ASP A 97 30.58 -3.13 20.41
CA ASP A 97 31.65 -2.86 21.40
C ASP A 97 32.38 -1.53 21.16
N LYS A 98 32.11 -0.85 20.04
CA LYS A 98 32.76 0.42 19.66
C LYS A 98 31.88 1.65 19.89
N GLY A 99 30.60 1.46 20.21
CA GLY A 99 29.65 2.54 20.48
C GLY A 99 29.61 3.60 19.39
N ILE A 100 29.65 4.89 19.77
CA ILE A 100 29.60 6.06 18.88
C ILE A 100 30.79 6.10 17.88
N ASN A 101 31.90 5.43 18.19
CA ASN A 101 33.09 5.37 17.33
C ASN A 101 33.01 4.26 16.28
N ALA A 102 31.87 3.56 16.17
CA ALA A 102 31.67 2.58 15.12
C ALA A 102 31.70 3.25 13.74
N LYS A 103 32.44 2.66 12.79
CA LYS A 103 32.46 3.13 11.41
C LYS A 103 31.05 3.16 10.82
N SER A 104 30.81 3.94 9.76
CA SER A 104 29.51 3.95 9.06
C SER A 104 29.08 2.53 8.64
N TYR A 105 27.77 2.27 8.65
CA TYR A 105 27.15 1.02 8.20
C TYR A 105 27.70 0.52 6.86
N ASP A 106 28.04 1.42 5.94
CA ASP A 106 28.57 1.08 4.61
C ASP A 106 29.92 0.34 4.66
N THR A 107 30.66 0.49 5.76
CA THR A 107 32.00 -0.10 5.95
C THR A 107 31.97 -1.39 6.78
N TRP A 108 30.82 -1.79 7.32
CA TRP A 108 30.72 -2.97 8.18
C TRP A 108 30.87 -4.27 7.38
N ASN A 109 31.71 -5.18 7.88
CA ASN A 109 31.85 -6.50 7.29
C ASN A 109 30.64 -7.36 7.63
N THR A 110 30.18 -8.15 6.65
CA THR A 110 29.10 -9.13 6.88
C THR A 110 29.71 -10.46 7.28
N PRO A 111 29.40 -11.02 8.47
CA PRO A 111 29.89 -12.33 8.88
C PRO A 111 29.55 -13.42 7.85
N SER A 112 30.47 -14.36 7.64
CA SER A 112 30.37 -15.39 6.58
C SER A 112 29.10 -16.26 6.72
N PHE A 113 28.69 -16.56 7.95
CA PHE A 113 27.53 -17.38 8.27
C PHE A 113 26.18 -16.72 7.95
N ILE A 114 26.13 -15.38 7.92
CA ILE A 114 24.91 -14.62 7.58
C ILE A 114 24.93 -14.07 6.16
N ASN A 115 26.05 -14.23 5.43
CA ASN A 115 26.20 -13.75 4.05
C ASN A 115 25.47 -14.64 3.02
N LEU A 116 24.15 -14.74 3.15
CA LEU A 116 23.27 -15.52 2.26
C LEU A 116 22.74 -14.65 1.12
N LYS A 117 22.46 -15.27 -0.03
CA LYS A 117 21.83 -14.58 -1.17
C LYS A 117 20.32 -14.48 -0.96
N MET A 118 19.74 -13.33 -1.31
CA MET A 118 18.29 -13.17 -1.35
C MET A 118 17.67 -14.08 -2.41
N LYS A 119 16.51 -14.64 -2.11
CA LYS A 119 15.72 -15.45 -3.05
C LYS A 119 15.05 -14.55 -4.08
N ARG A 120 15.08 -14.96 -5.35
CA ARG A 120 14.36 -14.26 -6.42
C ARG A 120 12.89 -14.67 -6.40
N THR A 121 11.99 -13.70 -6.48
CA THR A 121 10.56 -13.98 -6.66
C THR A 121 10.21 -13.93 -8.15
N LYS A 122 9.38 -14.88 -8.61
CA LYS A 122 8.74 -14.83 -9.93
C LYS A 122 7.50 -13.93 -9.92
N ARG A 123 6.97 -13.61 -8.73
CA ARG A 123 5.78 -12.78 -8.55
C ARG A 123 6.10 -11.34 -8.97
N LEU A 124 5.42 -10.88 -10.01
CA LEU A 124 5.63 -9.57 -10.59
C LEU A 124 4.78 -8.49 -9.90
N SER A 125 3.59 -8.85 -9.42
CA SER A 125 2.62 -7.95 -8.78
C SER A 125 1.98 -8.64 -7.56
N PRO A 126 1.55 -7.92 -6.52
CA PRO A 126 0.88 -8.53 -5.42
C PRO A 126 -0.56 -8.92 -5.68
N TYR A 127 -1.13 -8.40 -6.77
CA TYR A 127 -2.49 -8.64 -7.22
C TYR A 127 -2.47 -9.20 -8.65
N LEU A 128 -3.41 -10.10 -8.94
CA LEU A 128 -3.72 -10.51 -10.31
C LEU A 128 -4.50 -9.40 -11.04
N GLU A 129 -4.51 -9.43 -12.37
CA GLU A 129 -5.29 -8.47 -13.18
C GLU A 129 -6.79 -8.55 -12.89
N THR A 130 -7.31 -9.74 -12.57
CA THR A 130 -8.73 -9.94 -12.20
C THR A 130 -9.06 -9.43 -10.79
N GLU A 131 -8.04 -9.22 -9.96
CA GLU A 131 -8.19 -8.83 -8.56
C GLU A 131 -8.19 -7.31 -8.35
N ILE A 132 -7.68 -6.55 -9.32
CA ILE A 132 -7.61 -5.07 -9.30
C ILE A 132 -8.91 -4.47 -9.79
N TRP A 133 -9.17 -3.22 -9.41
CA TRP A 133 -10.40 -2.49 -9.70
C TRP A 133 -10.28 -1.66 -10.97
N ASP A 134 -11.36 -1.57 -11.74
CA ASP A 134 -11.54 -0.48 -12.70
C ASP A 134 -12.29 0.68 -12.05
N LYS A 135 -12.09 1.89 -12.58
CA LYS A 135 -12.74 3.12 -12.07
C LYS A 135 -14.27 2.97 -12.01
N ASN A 136 -14.86 2.37 -13.04
CA ASN A 136 -16.31 2.19 -13.13
C ASN A 136 -16.81 1.14 -12.15
N GLU A 137 -16.09 0.03 -11.97
CA GLU A 137 -16.43 -0.99 -10.97
C GLU A 137 -16.39 -0.41 -9.55
N LEU A 138 -15.37 0.42 -9.26
CA LEU A 138 -15.27 1.14 -8.00
C LEU A 138 -16.43 2.11 -7.81
N ALA A 139 -16.82 2.86 -8.85
CA ALA A 139 -17.99 3.74 -8.82
C ALA A 139 -19.28 2.97 -8.51
N THR A 140 -19.48 1.79 -9.11
CA THR A 140 -20.63 0.91 -8.87
C THR A 140 -20.76 0.52 -7.40
N ILE A 141 -19.66 0.24 -6.70
CA ILE A 141 -19.73 -0.15 -5.30
C ILE A 141 -19.79 1.03 -4.32
N ILE A 142 -19.18 2.18 -4.66
CA ILE A 142 -19.11 3.35 -3.78
C ILE A 142 -20.51 3.90 -3.46
N LYS A 143 -21.45 3.84 -4.42
CA LYS A 143 -22.82 4.36 -4.21
C LYS A 143 -23.55 3.71 -3.03
N TYR A 144 -23.20 2.45 -2.69
CA TYR A 144 -23.81 1.71 -1.59
C TYR A 144 -23.29 2.10 -0.20
N ASP A 145 -22.21 2.88 -0.10
CA ASP A 145 -21.79 3.41 1.19
C ASP A 145 -22.79 4.49 1.67
N PRO A 146 -23.28 4.46 2.90
CA PRO A 146 -24.25 5.46 3.36
C PRO A 146 -23.58 6.80 3.71
N TYR A 147 -22.27 6.82 3.96
CA TYR A 147 -21.58 8.01 4.48
C TYR A 147 -20.83 8.74 3.36
N LYS A 148 -21.16 10.02 3.13
CA LYS A 148 -20.47 10.88 2.16
C LYS A 148 -18.95 10.92 2.39
N ARG A 149 -18.51 10.98 3.65
CA ARG A 149 -17.11 10.85 4.05
C ARG A 149 -16.43 9.60 3.47
N ASN A 150 -17.06 8.44 3.58
CA ASN A 150 -16.48 7.18 3.11
C ASN A 150 -16.38 7.15 1.58
N LYS A 151 -17.39 7.68 0.89
CA LYS A 151 -17.35 7.85 -0.57
C LYS A 151 -16.19 8.74 -0.99
N ALA A 152 -15.99 9.86 -0.28
CA ALA A 152 -14.84 10.75 -0.49
C ALA A 152 -13.50 10.03 -0.24
N ILE A 153 -13.36 9.24 0.84
CA ILE A 153 -12.14 8.44 1.10
C ILE A 153 -11.83 7.51 -0.07
N LEU A 154 -12.80 6.69 -0.50
CA LEU A 154 -12.59 5.65 -1.51
C LEU A 154 -12.26 6.23 -2.87
N SER A 155 -12.90 7.34 -3.24
CA SER A 155 -12.62 8.05 -4.49
C SER A 155 -11.30 8.82 -4.46
N LEU A 156 -10.92 9.43 -3.32
CA LEU A 156 -9.62 10.08 -3.16
C LEU A 156 -8.45 9.10 -3.27
N LEU A 157 -8.60 7.88 -2.75
CA LEU A 157 -7.59 6.82 -2.94
C LEU A 157 -7.29 6.56 -4.42
N TRP A 158 -8.28 6.74 -5.30
CA TRP A 158 -8.12 6.60 -6.74
C TRP A 158 -7.41 7.82 -7.35
N ASP A 159 -7.97 9.03 -7.23
CA ASP A 159 -7.43 10.20 -7.92
C ASP A 159 -6.04 10.61 -7.43
N LEU A 160 -5.80 10.52 -6.11
CA LEU A 160 -4.53 10.91 -5.51
C LEU A 160 -3.48 9.80 -5.57
N ASP A 161 -3.83 8.62 -6.07
CA ASP A 161 -3.05 7.40 -5.92
C ASP A 161 -2.62 7.20 -4.46
N ALA A 162 -3.38 7.66 -3.47
CA ALA A 162 -2.83 7.90 -2.14
C ALA A 162 -2.56 6.61 -1.35
N ARG A 163 -1.54 6.62 -0.49
CA ARG A 163 -1.45 5.61 0.58
C ARG A 163 -2.52 5.90 1.64
N PRO A 164 -3.00 4.90 2.40
CA PRO A 164 -4.02 5.13 3.43
C PRO A 164 -3.65 6.22 4.45
N HIS A 165 -2.38 6.27 4.89
CA HIS A 165 -1.94 7.31 5.82
C HIS A 165 -1.92 8.71 5.19
N GLU A 166 -1.62 8.83 3.89
CA GLU A 166 -1.65 10.11 3.19
C GLU A 166 -3.07 10.71 3.21
N ILE A 167 -4.10 9.88 3.02
CA ILE A 167 -5.50 10.31 3.13
C ILE A 167 -5.83 10.84 4.52
N THR A 168 -5.36 10.17 5.58
CA THR A 168 -5.60 10.61 6.96
C THR A 168 -4.83 11.86 7.36
N LEU A 169 -3.76 12.19 6.61
CA LEU A 169 -2.96 13.41 6.79
C LEU A 169 -3.56 14.64 6.08
N LEU A 170 -4.48 14.45 5.14
CA LEU A 170 -5.12 15.57 4.46
C LEU A 170 -5.89 16.46 5.44
N LYS A 171 -5.81 17.76 5.18
CA LYS A 171 -6.55 18.83 5.83
C LYS A 171 -7.45 19.49 4.80
N ILE A 172 -8.46 20.23 5.23
CA ILE A 172 -9.39 20.90 4.30
C ILE A 172 -8.64 21.84 3.34
N LYS A 173 -7.66 22.60 3.84
CA LYS A 173 -6.82 23.51 3.02
C LYS A 173 -6.07 22.81 1.86
N HIS A 174 -5.87 21.50 1.95
CA HIS A 174 -5.19 20.72 0.91
C HIS A 174 -6.11 20.39 -0.27
N ILE A 175 -7.40 20.72 -0.20
CA ILE A 175 -8.37 20.54 -1.28
C ILE A 175 -8.81 21.89 -1.79
N ARG A 176 -8.69 22.11 -3.11
CA ARG A 176 -9.15 23.31 -3.80
C ARG A 176 -10.18 22.90 -4.84
N LEU A 177 -11.44 23.25 -4.61
CA LEU A 177 -12.51 22.98 -5.57
C LEU A 177 -12.46 24.02 -6.71
N LYS A 178 -12.60 23.55 -7.95
CA LYS A 178 -12.80 24.36 -9.16
C LYS A 178 -14.20 24.06 -9.71
N GLU A 179 -14.58 24.75 -10.77
CA GLU A 179 -15.91 24.61 -11.37
C GLU A 179 -16.22 23.19 -11.85
N LYS A 180 -15.24 22.54 -12.52
CA LYS A 180 -15.42 21.23 -13.16
C LYS A 180 -14.56 20.11 -12.56
N TYR A 181 -13.63 20.43 -11.67
CA TYR A 181 -12.69 19.48 -11.07
C TYR A 181 -12.21 20.02 -9.72
N GLY A 182 -11.41 19.24 -8.99
CA GLY A 182 -10.71 19.73 -7.81
C GLY A 182 -9.21 19.53 -7.93
N GLU A 183 -8.47 20.15 -7.03
CA GLU A 183 -7.06 19.88 -6.83
C GLU A 183 -6.85 19.40 -5.40
N GLY A 184 -6.06 18.36 -5.23
CA GLY A 184 -5.61 17.88 -3.93
C GLY A 184 -4.09 18.00 -3.82
N GLU A 185 -3.59 18.28 -2.62
CA GLU A 185 -2.16 18.38 -2.37
C GLU A 185 -1.77 17.52 -1.17
N ILE A 186 -0.91 16.53 -1.39
CA ILE A 186 -0.42 15.68 -0.30
C ILE A 186 0.54 16.52 0.55
N PRO A 187 0.37 16.58 1.89
CA PRO A 187 1.22 17.37 2.76
C PRO A 187 2.69 16.93 2.64
N HIS A 188 3.63 17.86 2.75
CA HIS A 188 5.08 17.56 2.78
C HIS A 188 5.46 16.59 3.91
N GLU A 189 4.69 16.58 5.00
CA GLU A 189 4.83 15.64 6.12
C GLU A 189 4.66 14.16 5.70
N ALA A 190 4.05 13.90 4.55
CA ALA A 190 3.94 12.55 4.02
C ALA A 190 5.25 12.10 3.36
N LYS A 191 5.54 10.80 3.43
CA LYS A 191 6.77 10.17 2.90
C LYS A 191 7.03 10.42 1.40
N THR A 192 6.05 10.91 0.65
CA THR A 192 6.15 11.22 -0.78
C THR A 192 6.01 12.71 -1.01
N GLY A 193 6.86 13.26 -1.87
CA GLY A 193 6.94 14.70 -2.15
C GLY A 193 5.60 15.36 -2.49
N SER A 194 5.51 16.65 -2.24
CA SER A 194 4.32 17.47 -2.45
C SER A 194 4.05 17.76 -3.93
N GLY A 195 2.83 18.22 -4.21
CA GLY A 195 2.44 18.68 -5.54
C GLY A 195 0.92 18.58 -5.76
N PRO A 196 0.35 19.49 -6.56
CA PRO A 196 -1.07 19.46 -6.88
C PRO A 196 -1.40 18.26 -7.75
N MET A 197 -2.53 17.62 -7.45
CA MET A 197 -3.08 16.50 -8.19
C MET A 197 -4.53 16.78 -8.56
N LEU A 198 -4.93 16.36 -9.75
CA LEU A 198 -6.29 16.56 -10.23
C LEU A 198 -7.24 15.55 -9.59
N LEU A 199 -8.29 16.09 -8.97
CA LEU A 199 -9.45 15.39 -8.48
C LEU A 199 -10.52 15.47 -9.57
N THR A 200 -10.81 14.34 -10.21
CA THR A 200 -11.76 14.26 -11.32
C THR A 200 -12.87 13.26 -11.03
N PHE A 201 -12.51 12.03 -10.65
CA PHE A 201 -13.44 11.02 -10.18
C PHE A 201 -13.98 11.32 -8.78
N SER A 202 -13.09 11.79 -7.91
CA SER A 202 -13.37 12.11 -6.51
C SER A 202 -14.06 13.45 -6.31
N PHE A 203 -14.03 14.34 -7.31
CA PHE A 203 -14.58 15.69 -7.23
C PHE A 203 -16.01 15.76 -6.65
N PRO A 204 -17.03 15.07 -7.19
CA PRO A 204 -18.39 15.16 -6.64
C PRO A 204 -18.46 14.65 -5.20
N TYR A 205 -17.79 13.53 -4.89
CA TYR A 205 -17.82 12.93 -3.56
C TYR A 205 -17.13 13.81 -2.50
N VAL A 206 -16.01 14.44 -2.86
CA VAL A 206 -15.25 15.33 -1.97
C VAL A 206 -16.01 16.63 -1.75
N ARG A 207 -16.59 17.22 -2.79
CA ARG A 207 -17.45 18.41 -2.68
C ARG A 207 -18.62 18.15 -1.73
N ASP A 208 -19.34 17.05 -1.95
CA ASP A 208 -20.50 16.70 -1.13
C ASP A 208 -20.11 16.44 0.33
N TRP A 209 -18.93 15.86 0.57
CA TRP A 209 -18.41 15.68 1.92
C TRP A 209 -17.99 17.00 2.58
N LEU A 210 -17.32 17.89 1.85
CA LEU A 210 -16.92 19.20 2.37
C LEU A 210 -18.13 20.05 2.79
N ASN A 211 -19.24 19.96 2.07
CA ASN A 211 -20.49 20.66 2.42
C ASN A 211 -21.07 20.21 3.78
N ASP A 212 -20.96 18.92 4.09
CA ASP A 212 -21.45 18.27 5.30
C ASP A 212 -20.39 18.20 6.42
N HIS A 213 -19.15 18.62 6.15
CA HIS A 213 -18.05 18.45 7.08
C HIS A 213 -18.29 19.28 8.35
N PRO A 214 -18.15 18.71 9.57
CA PRO A 214 -18.45 19.40 10.82
C PRO A 214 -17.61 20.66 11.03
N PHE A 215 -16.39 20.67 10.49
CA PHE A 215 -15.44 21.79 10.55
C PHE A 215 -15.18 22.42 9.17
N LYS A 216 -16.18 22.50 8.29
CA LYS A 216 -15.99 22.96 6.90
C LYS A 216 -15.33 24.33 6.71
N ASN A 217 -15.45 25.20 7.72
CA ASN A 217 -14.86 26.54 7.72
C ASN A 217 -13.45 26.59 8.33
N GLU A 218 -12.90 25.46 8.78
CA GLU A 218 -11.61 25.37 9.46
C GLU A 218 -10.55 24.76 8.53
N PRO A 219 -9.70 25.56 7.86
CA PRO A 219 -8.77 25.04 6.85
C PRO A 219 -7.76 24.03 7.40
N GLU A 220 -7.41 24.16 8.69
CA GLU A 220 -6.46 23.28 9.38
C GLU A 220 -7.08 21.97 9.89
N ALA A 221 -8.42 21.84 9.87
CA ALA A 221 -9.09 20.62 10.27
C ALA A 221 -8.74 19.46 9.33
N ARG A 222 -8.67 18.24 9.90
CA ARG A 222 -8.46 17.02 9.10
C ARG A 222 -9.61 16.86 8.11
N LEU A 223 -9.29 16.64 6.84
CA LEU A 223 -10.29 16.43 5.79
C LEU A 223 -11.16 15.21 6.10
N ILE A 224 -10.56 14.17 6.69
CA ILE A 224 -11.24 12.95 7.09
C ILE A 224 -11.23 12.87 8.62
N CYS A 225 -12.41 12.90 9.21
CA CYS A 225 -12.61 12.85 10.65
C CYS A 225 -13.52 11.69 11.08
N ASN A 226 -13.53 11.42 12.38
CA ASN A 226 -14.53 10.59 13.02
C ASN A 226 -15.91 11.29 12.90
N LEU A 227 -16.95 10.55 12.51
CA LEU A 227 -18.29 11.11 12.30
C LEU A 227 -19.01 11.45 13.62
N LEU A 228 -18.62 10.84 14.74
CA LEU A 228 -19.24 11.08 16.04
C LEU A 228 -18.49 12.17 16.82
N THR A 229 -17.17 12.10 16.84
CA THR A 229 -16.33 12.96 17.70
C THR A 229 -15.64 14.10 16.95
N GLY A 230 -15.60 14.05 15.61
CA GLY A 230 -14.82 14.99 14.81
C GLY A 230 -13.29 14.81 14.92
N SER A 231 -12.82 13.84 15.70
CA SER A 231 -11.38 13.61 15.90
C SER A 231 -10.70 13.06 14.64
N SER A 232 -9.37 13.15 14.58
CA SER A 232 -8.59 12.48 13.54
C SER A 232 -8.80 10.95 13.58
N ILE A 233 -8.65 10.32 12.41
CA ILE A 233 -8.64 8.86 12.29
C ILE A 233 -7.28 8.38 11.79
N GLY A 234 -6.92 7.15 12.14
CA GLY A 234 -5.69 6.52 11.71
C GLY A 234 -5.84 5.74 10.38
N PRO A 235 -4.71 5.25 9.83
CA PRO A 235 -4.71 4.53 8.56
C PRO A 235 -5.51 3.23 8.59
N ASP A 236 -5.58 2.56 9.75
CA ASP A 236 -6.32 1.30 9.91
C ASP A 236 -7.83 1.49 9.70
N GLN A 237 -8.37 2.67 10.07
CA GLN A 237 -9.79 2.98 9.84
C GLN A 237 -10.13 3.06 8.33
N ILE A 238 -9.16 3.34 7.46
CA ILE A 238 -9.38 3.32 6.01
C ILE A 238 -9.61 1.88 5.51
N TYR A 239 -8.97 0.88 6.12
CA TYR A 239 -9.27 -0.53 5.85
C TYR A 239 -10.67 -0.90 6.35
N ASP A 240 -11.06 -0.37 7.50
CA ASP A 240 -12.38 -0.61 8.07
C ASP A 240 -13.50 -0.07 7.17
N VAL A 241 -13.32 1.10 6.55
CA VAL A 241 -14.26 1.65 5.56
C VAL A 241 -14.54 0.64 4.45
N MET A 242 -13.49 0.11 3.82
CA MET A 242 -13.67 -0.85 2.72
C MET A 242 -14.24 -2.20 3.19
N ARG A 243 -13.88 -2.65 4.40
CA ARG A 243 -14.45 -3.86 5.02
C ARG A 243 -15.92 -3.70 5.35
N GLN A 244 -16.33 -2.54 5.86
CA GLN A 244 -17.71 -2.22 6.19
C GLN A 244 -18.56 -2.09 4.92
N LEU A 245 -18.05 -1.44 3.88
CA LEU A 245 -18.72 -1.38 2.57
C LEU A 245 -18.99 -2.78 2.02
N LYS A 246 -17.99 -3.67 2.04
CA LYS A 246 -18.15 -5.07 1.62
C LYS A 246 -19.29 -5.76 2.37
N LYS A 247 -19.25 -5.71 3.72
CA LYS A 247 -20.28 -6.33 4.57
C LYS A 247 -21.66 -5.75 4.33
N ARG A 248 -21.75 -4.44 4.11
CA ARG A 248 -23.02 -3.77 3.81
C ARG A 248 -23.60 -4.27 2.48
N ILE A 249 -22.79 -4.33 1.43
CA ILE A 249 -23.25 -4.83 0.12
C ILE A 249 -23.74 -6.28 0.25
N GLN A 250 -23.02 -7.13 0.99
CA GLN A 250 -23.47 -8.50 1.25
C GLN A 250 -24.86 -8.54 1.91
N ARG A 251 -25.09 -7.72 2.95
CA ARG A 251 -26.41 -7.60 3.60
C ARG A 251 -27.50 -7.07 2.67
N LEU A 252 -27.18 -6.12 1.79
CA LEU A 252 -28.14 -5.59 0.82
C LEU A 252 -28.56 -6.67 -0.18
N ILE A 253 -27.64 -7.54 -0.58
CA ILE A 253 -27.92 -8.70 -1.44
C ILE A 253 -28.80 -9.72 -0.70
N GLU A 254 -28.46 -10.05 0.55
CA GLU A 254 -29.23 -10.99 1.39
C GLU A 254 -30.67 -10.52 1.62
N ASN A 255 -30.87 -9.21 1.77
CA ASN A 255 -32.19 -8.61 1.99
C ASN A 255 -32.97 -8.30 0.70
N ASN A 256 -32.43 -8.62 -0.49
CA ASN A 256 -33.01 -8.28 -1.79
C ASN A 256 -33.21 -6.76 -2.03
N ASN A 257 -32.32 -5.92 -1.50
CA ASN A 257 -32.36 -4.47 -1.67
C ASN A 257 -31.64 -3.99 -2.95
N ILE A 258 -31.22 -4.90 -3.83
CA ILE A 258 -30.63 -4.61 -5.14
C ILE A 258 -31.53 -5.25 -6.20
N ASN A 259 -32.40 -4.43 -6.79
CA ASN A 259 -33.51 -4.91 -7.61
C ASN A 259 -33.11 -5.20 -9.06
N GLU A 260 -32.07 -4.54 -9.59
CA GLU A 260 -31.65 -4.72 -10.97
C GLU A 260 -30.82 -6.01 -11.15
N PRO A 261 -31.27 -7.01 -11.94
CA PRO A 261 -30.59 -8.30 -12.04
C PRO A 261 -29.16 -8.20 -12.59
N LYS A 262 -28.93 -7.35 -13.59
CA LYS A 262 -27.61 -7.14 -14.21
C LYS A 262 -26.61 -6.55 -13.22
N GLU A 263 -27.06 -5.56 -12.44
CA GLU A 263 -26.24 -4.96 -11.39
C GLU A 263 -25.94 -5.99 -10.28
N LEU A 264 -26.93 -6.77 -9.87
CA LEU A 264 -26.75 -7.81 -8.86
C LEU A 264 -25.70 -8.87 -9.29
N GLU A 265 -25.78 -9.35 -10.53
CA GLU A 265 -24.80 -10.29 -11.09
C GLU A 265 -23.40 -9.68 -11.11
N HIS A 266 -23.29 -8.44 -11.60
CA HIS A 266 -22.01 -7.74 -11.65
C HIS A 266 -21.41 -7.55 -10.24
N ILE A 267 -22.18 -7.12 -9.25
CA ILE A 267 -21.71 -6.94 -7.88
C ILE A 267 -21.28 -8.28 -7.25
N ARG A 268 -22.05 -9.36 -7.47
CA ARG A 268 -21.67 -10.71 -7.01
C ARG A 268 -20.34 -11.15 -7.62
N HIS A 269 -20.11 -10.86 -8.90
CA HIS A 269 -18.83 -11.08 -9.54
C HIS A 269 -17.70 -10.28 -8.86
N LEU A 270 -17.88 -8.97 -8.67
CA LEU A 270 -16.89 -8.09 -8.02
C LEU A 270 -16.54 -8.55 -6.59
N LEU A 271 -17.55 -8.96 -5.79
CA LEU A 271 -17.35 -9.47 -4.43
C LEU A 271 -16.47 -10.73 -4.38
N LYS A 272 -16.55 -11.57 -5.42
CA LYS A 272 -15.81 -12.82 -5.55
C LYS A 272 -14.37 -12.59 -6.02
N VAL A 273 -14.17 -11.76 -7.04
CA VAL A 273 -12.87 -11.66 -7.71
C VAL A 273 -11.98 -10.55 -7.17
N LYS A 274 -12.54 -9.39 -6.79
CA LYS A 274 -11.75 -8.20 -6.46
C LYS A 274 -11.16 -8.27 -5.06
N LYS A 275 -9.99 -7.65 -4.86
CA LYS A 275 -9.39 -7.50 -3.52
C LYS A 275 -9.88 -6.24 -2.84
N TRP A 276 -10.54 -6.44 -1.70
CA TRP A 276 -11.10 -5.38 -0.87
C TRP A 276 -10.03 -4.85 0.11
N ASN A 277 -9.10 -4.06 -0.43
CA ASN A 277 -8.01 -3.43 0.31
C ASN A 277 -7.70 -2.03 -0.29
N PRO A 278 -7.53 -0.97 0.52
CA PRO A 278 -7.11 0.36 0.05
C PRO A 278 -5.86 0.38 -0.82
N TYR A 279 -4.85 -0.46 -0.53
CA TYR A 279 -3.67 -0.58 -1.39
C TYR A 279 -3.97 -1.22 -2.76
N CYS A 280 -5.03 -2.03 -2.86
CA CYS A 280 -5.49 -2.53 -4.14
C CYS A 280 -6.08 -1.38 -4.96
N ILE A 281 -6.86 -0.47 -4.35
CA ILE A 281 -7.37 0.73 -5.03
C ILE A 281 -6.21 1.57 -5.55
N ARG A 282 -5.21 1.89 -4.71
CA ARG A 282 -4.00 2.60 -5.16
C ARG A 282 -3.32 1.87 -6.32
N HIS A 283 -3.10 0.57 -6.20
CA HIS A 283 -2.45 -0.20 -7.26
C HIS A 283 -3.25 -0.16 -8.57
N SER A 284 -4.58 -0.20 -8.46
CA SER A 284 -5.52 -0.14 -9.57
C SER A 284 -5.50 1.20 -10.28
N ALA A 285 -5.50 2.30 -9.52
CA ALA A 285 -5.44 3.66 -10.05
C ALA A 285 -4.14 3.90 -10.84
N ILE A 286 -2.97 3.59 -10.24
CA ILE A 286 -1.67 3.68 -10.92
C ILE A 286 -1.66 2.82 -12.19
N THR A 287 -2.29 1.65 -12.13
CA THR A 287 -2.40 0.75 -13.28
C THR A 287 -3.23 1.38 -14.40
N ALA A 288 -4.39 1.98 -14.07
CA ALA A 288 -5.20 2.71 -15.04
C ALA A 288 -4.46 3.91 -15.63
N ASP A 289 -3.73 4.68 -14.82
CA ASP A 289 -2.94 5.82 -15.30
C ASP A 289 -1.80 5.40 -16.23
N SER A 290 -1.19 4.25 -15.95
CA SER A 290 -0.09 3.73 -16.76
C SER A 290 -0.48 3.36 -18.20
N ASP A 291 -1.79 3.30 -18.51
CA ASP A 291 -2.26 3.07 -19.87
C ASP A 291 -2.05 4.26 -20.80
N TYR A 292 -2.06 5.48 -20.25
CA TYR A 292 -2.01 6.70 -21.06
C TYR A 292 -0.91 7.67 -20.64
N LEU A 293 -0.31 7.50 -19.45
CA LEU A 293 0.82 8.31 -19.00
C LEU A 293 2.16 7.64 -19.32
N PRO A 294 3.11 8.35 -19.95
CA PRO A 294 4.49 7.86 -20.06
C PRO A 294 5.13 7.74 -18.68
N GLU A 295 6.16 6.89 -18.54
CA GLU A 295 6.77 6.56 -17.24
C GLU A 295 7.17 7.79 -16.41
N TYR A 296 7.68 8.82 -17.07
CA TYR A 296 8.03 10.09 -16.43
C TYR A 296 6.82 10.78 -15.78
N ALA A 297 5.71 10.92 -16.53
CA ALA A 297 4.50 11.57 -16.04
C ALA A 297 3.80 10.72 -14.96
N LEU A 298 3.79 9.40 -15.14
CA LEU A 298 3.28 8.47 -14.13
C LEU A 298 4.04 8.61 -12.81
N LYS A 299 5.38 8.60 -12.84
CA LYS A 299 6.23 8.78 -11.66
C LYS A 299 5.95 10.11 -10.95
N LYS A 300 5.77 11.19 -11.71
CA LYS A 300 5.36 12.50 -11.16
C LYS A 300 4.01 12.42 -10.47
N LYS A 301 2.98 11.89 -11.15
CA LYS A 301 1.61 11.78 -10.60
C LYS A 301 1.60 11.01 -9.27
N VAL A 302 2.23 9.85 -9.23
CA VAL A 302 2.22 8.96 -8.06
C VAL A 302 3.28 9.31 -7.00
N ARG A 303 4.06 10.37 -7.26
CA ARG A 303 5.11 10.95 -6.39
C ARG A 303 6.25 9.97 -6.10
N TRP A 304 6.70 9.24 -7.11
CA TRP A 304 7.92 8.44 -7.02
C TRP A 304 9.15 9.26 -7.39
N SER A 305 10.28 8.93 -6.74
CA SER A 305 11.60 9.38 -7.22
C SER A 305 11.77 9.00 -8.69
N MET A 306 12.34 9.89 -9.50
CA MET A 306 12.55 9.67 -10.93
C MET A 306 13.43 8.43 -11.21
N ASN A 307 14.36 8.13 -10.31
CA ASN A 307 15.25 6.97 -10.36
C ASN A 307 14.56 5.67 -9.92
N SER A 308 13.32 5.72 -9.45
CA SER A 308 12.56 4.55 -9.02
C SER A 308 12.29 3.60 -10.18
N LYS A 309 12.52 2.31 -9.97
CA LYS A 309 12.15 1.24 -10.91
C LYS A 309 10.67 0.84 -10.82
N GLN A 310 9.90 1.45 -9.92
CA GLN A 310 8.49 1.08 -9.69
C GLN A 310 7.59 1.33 -10.91
N GLY A 311 7.81 2.40 -11.69
CA GLY A 311 7.01 2.72 -12.88
C GLY A 311 7.00 1.60 -13.91
N SER A 312 8.18 1.06 -14.19
CA SER A 312 8.35 -0.06 -15.13
C SER A 312 7.45 -1.27 -14.87
N ARG A 313 7.06 -1.51 -13.61
CA ARG A 313 6.20 -2.63 -13.22
C ARG A 313 4.77 -2.49 -13.75
N TYR A 314 4.28 -1.26 -13.91
CA TYR A 314 2.93 -0.97 -14.39
C TYR A 314 2.92 -0.87 -15.92
N ILE A 315 3.93 -0.21 -16.51
CA ILE A 315 3.96 0.08 -17.95
C ILE A 315 4.39 -1.13 -18.78
N LYS A 316 5.52 -1.77 -18.44
CA LYS A 316 6.17 -2.73 -19.36
C LYS A 316 5.51 -4.11 -19.41
N ARG A 317 4.57 -4.40 -18.50
CA ARG A 317 4.15 -5.78 -18.19
C ARG A 317 2.69 -6.07 -18.50
N ARG A 318 1.90 -5.05 -18.86
CA ARG A 318 0.51 -5.20 -19.26
C ARG A 318 0.35 -4.75 -20.71
N MET A 319 -0.56 -5.41 -21.43
CA MET A 319 -1.11 -4.83 -22.64
C MET A 319 -2.11 -3.77 -22.18
N GLY A 320 -1.69 -2.50 -22.18
CA GLY A 320 -2.54 -1.40 -21.73
C GLY A 320 -3.81 -1.31 -22.57
N ASN A 321 -4.89 -0.75 -22.02
CA ASN A 321 -6.17 -0.69 -22.71
C ASN A 321 -6.07 0.09 -24.03
N GLU A 322 -5.20 1.10 -24.13
CA GLU A 322 -4.95 1.81 -25.39
C GLU A 322 -4.39 0.86 -26.47
N LEU A 323 -3.40 0.04 -26.11
CA LEU A 323 -2.82 -0.95 -27.03
C LEU A 323 -3.84 -2.05 -27.37
N LYS A 324 -4.60 -2.55 -26.39
CA LYS A 324 -5.69 -3.50 -26.62
C LYS A 324 -6.70 -2.94 -27.61
N ASN A 325 -7.19 -1.73 -27.38
CA ASN A 325 -8.17 -1.09 -28.25
C ASN A 325 -7.65 -0.94 -29.66
N LYS A 326 -6.41 -0.46 -29.86
CA LYS A 326 -5.79 -0.37 -31.19
C LYS A 326 -5.72 -1.72 -31.91
N ILE A 327 -5.40 -2.80 -31.19
CA ILE A 327 -5.38 -4.16 -31.76
C ILE A 327 -6.80 -4.62 -32.12
N LEU A 328 -7.79 -4.35 -31.25
CA LEU A 328 -9.18 -4.72 -31.49
C LEU A 328 -9.79 -3.93 -32.66
N GLU A 329 -9.45 -2.65 -32.80
CA GLU A 329 -9.81 -1.81 -33.96
C GLU A 329 -9.20 -2.36 -35.24
N TYR A 330 -7.90 -2.67 -35.24
CA TYR A 330 -7.22 -3.28 -36.38
C TYR A 330 -7.88 -4.59 -36.81
N ASN A 331 -8.36 -5.38 -35.84
CA ASN A 331 -9.06 -6.64 -36.09
C ASN A 331 -10.55 -6.47 -36.41
N GLY A 332 -11.07 -5.24 -36.49
CA GLY A 332 -12.48 -4.96 -36.80
C GLY A 332 -13.47 -5.39 -35.70
N ILE A 333 -12.99 -5.63 -34.47
CA ILE A 333 -13.82 -6.07 -33.33
C ILE A 333 -14.52 -4.87 -32.67
N ILE A 334 -13.88 -3.71 -32.66
CA ILE A 334 -14.46 -2.44 -32.17
C ILE A 334 -14.31 -1.36 -33.23
N SER A 335 -15.27 -0.44 -33.31
CA SER A 335 -15.21 0.76 -34.15
C SER A 335 -14.95 2.01 -33.28
N GLU A 336 -14.44 3.08 -33.90
CA GLU A 336 -14.21 4.37 -33.23
C GLU A 336 -15.50 4.94 -32.59
N GLU A 337 -16.67 4.69 -33.19
CA GLU A 337 -17.97 5.13 -32.65
C GLU A 337 -18.33 4.46 -31.31
N THR A 338 -17.81 3.25 -31.05
CA THR A 338 -18.03 2.53 -29.78
C THR A 338 -17.23 3.14 -28.63
N GLN A 339 -16.17 3.92 -28.92
CA GLN A 339 -15.40 4.64 -27.92
C GLN A 339 -16.05 5.98 -27.59
N LYS A 340 -17.14 5.96 -26.82
CA LYS A 340 -17.62 7.20 -26.16
C LYS A 340 -16.47 7.82 -25.37
N LYS A 341 -16.06 9.05 -25.75
CA LYS A 341 -15.17 9.89 -24.92
C LYS A 341 -15.78 9.94 -23.51
N LYS A 342 -15.17 9.22 -22.56
CA LYS A 342 -15.63 9.23 -21.17
C LYS A 342 -15.45 10.65 -20.66
N PRO A 343 -16.50 11.33 -20.15
CA PRO A 343 -16.29 12.62 -19.52
C PRO A 343 -15.25 12.44 -18.41
N SER A 344 -14.26 13.33 -18.39
CA SER A 344 -13.19 13.32 -17.38
C SER A 344 -13.76 13.51 -15.98
N VAL A 345 -14.91 14.17 -15.88
CA VAL A 345 -15.64 14.46 -14.64
C VAL A 345 -16.81 13.50 -14.53
N ALA A 346 -16.96 12.84 -13.38
CA ALA A 346 -18.16 12.05 -13.12
C ALA A 346 -19.39 12.97 -13.10
N ASN A 347 -20.43 12.64 -13.85
CA ASN A 347 -21.70 13.36 -13.80
C ASN A 347 -22.26 13.32 -12.36
N CYS A 348 -22.79 14.44 -11.88
CA CYS A 348 -23.48 14.47 -10.59
C CYS A 348 -24.69 13.51 -10.63
N PRO A 349 -24.89 12.66 -9.60
CA PRO A 349 -26.14 11.95 -9.42
C PRO A 349 -27.31 12.89 -9.12
#